data_AF-C5K5J7-F1
#
_entry.id   AF-C5K5J7-F1
#
_cell.length_a   1.000
_cell.length_b   1.000
_cell.length_c   1.000
_cell.angle_alpha   90.00
_cell.angle_beta   90.00
_cell.angle_gamma   90.00
#
_symmetry.space_group_name_H-M   'P 1'
#
loop_
_entity.id
_entity.type
_entity.pdbx_description
1 polymer ?
#
loop_
_entity_poly.entity_id
_entity_poly.type
_entity_poly.pdbx_seq_one_letter_code
_entity_poly.pdbx_strand_id
1 'polypeptide(L)'
;MSIYVGIALGNIVTSGVTSWAGGKTIFLVEACLMIPVIVLCVRWQWRFSTNAHQYTELNASTTSLIGDIKQVLMSRPFVLICLGSAAFNFVAGGLAVHGPTILRESLQASQAVATLGLGLATVFTGVVGTYFGGWLSDKVAGKDPSATTRARSGSKISSVMSAIGALSIALTATAKSTWAFLLMMSVALLASFATTAPSNVG
;
A
#
# COMPACT_ATOMS: atom_id res chain seq x y z
N MET A 1 1.34 1.14 2.20
CA MET A 1 1.17 2.53 1.72
C MET A 1 2.51 3.20 1.46
N SER A 2 3.33 3.37 2.50
CA SER A 2 4.66 4.01 2.41
C SER A 2 5.60 3.38 1.37
N ILE A 3 5.55 2.06 1.18
CA ILE A 3 6.43 1.37 0.23
C ILE A 3 6.19 1.79 -1.23
N TYR A 4 4.94 1.93 -1.68
CA TYR A 4 4.63 2.31 -3.07
C TYR A 4 4.85 3.79 -3.33
N VAL A 5 4.57 4.63 -2.34
CA VAL A 5 4.90 6.06 -2.40
C VAL A 5 6.42 6.22 -2.49
N GLY A 6 7.20 5.45 -1.72
CA GLY A 6 8.65 5.44 -1.80
C GLY A 6 9.17 4.99 -3.18
N ILE A 7 8.64 3.91 -3.75
CA ILE A 7 9.00 3.44 -5.09
C ILE A 7 8.64 4.48 -6.17
N ALA A 8 7.45 5.09 -6.08
CA ALA A 8 7.01 6.13 -7.00
C ALA A 8 7.88 7.38 -6.92
N LEU A 9 8.20 7.86 -5.72
CA LEU A 9 9.10 8.99 -5.50
C LEU A 9 10.51 8.68 -6.01
N GLY A 10 11.01 7.47 -5.75
CA GLY A 10 12.29 7.01 -6.29
C GLY A 10 12.34 7.06 -7.82
N ASN A 11 11.29 6.59 -8.49
CA ASN A 11 11.15 6.66 -9.95
C ASN A 11 11.11 8.11 -10.46
N ILE A 12 10.46 9.03 -9.75
CA ILE A 12 10.43 10.45 -10.11
C ILE A 12 11.83 11.08 -9.95
N VAL A 13 12.47 10.87 -8.80
CA VAL A 13 13.80 11.44 -8.48
C VAL A 13 14.89 10.93 -9.43
N THR A 14 14.82 9.64 -9.80
CA THR A 14 15.80 9.01 -10.70
C THR A 14 15.56 9.27 -12.18
N SER A 15 14.38 9.79 -12.58
CA SER A 15 13.98 9.92 -13.99
C SER A 15 14.94 10.76 -14.86
N GLY A 16 15.66 11.71 -14.25
CA GLY A 16 16.64 12.57 -14.93
C GLY A 16 18.10 12.14 -14.77
N VAL A 17 18.38 11.05 -14.05
CA VAL A 17 19.75 10.63 -13.74
C VAL A 17 20.16 9.45 -14.60
N THR A 18 21.09 9.70 -15.52
CA THR A 18 21.62 8.70 -16.46
C THR A 18 23.07 8.33 -16.18
N SER A 19 23.73 8.98 -15.22
CA SER A 19 25.14 8.77 -14.90
C SER A 19 25.34 8.06 -13.56
N TRP A 20 26.39 7.23 -13.49
CA TRP A 20 26.80 6.56 -12.26
C TRP A 20 27.13 7.55 -11.13
N ALA A 21 27.75 8.68 -11.47
CA ALA A 21 28.04 9.76 -10.52
C ALA A 21 26.75 10.36 -9.93
N GLY A 22 25.74 10.61 -10.78
CA GLY A 22 24.43 11.09 -10.32
C GLY A 22 23.71 10.08 -9.41
N GLY A 23 23.83 8.78 -9.71
CA GLY A 23 23.29 7.73 -8.85
C GLY A 23 23.87 7.77 -7.43
N LYS A 24 25.20 7.90 -7.30
CA LYS A 24 25.85 8.04 -5.99
C LYS A 24 25.34 9.25 -5.20
N THR A 25 25.15 10.39 -5.89
CA THR A 25 24.64 11.60 -5.24
C THR A 25 23.21 11.42 -4.72
N ILE A 26 22.33 10.72 -5.46
CA ILE A 26 20.97 10.42 -4.98
C ILE A 26 21.02 9.57 -3.72
N PHE A 27 21.79 8.48 -3.71
CA PHE A 27 21.90 7.61 -2.53
C PHE A 27 22.43 8.35 -1.29
N LEU A 28 23.41 9.24 -1.47
CA LEU A 28 23.95 10.03 -0.38
C LEU A 28 22.90 11.01 0.16
N VAL A 29 22.16 11.68 -0.72
CA VAL A 29 21.08 12.60 -0.33
C VAL A 29 19.97 11.88 0.43
N GLU A 30 19.52 10.72 -0.05
CA GLU A 30 18.54 9.88 0.64
C GLU A 30 19.02 9.47 2.05
N ALA A 31 20.28 9.02 2.16
CA ALA A 31 20.85 8.68 3.46
C ALA A 31 20.90 9.88 4.42
N CYS A 32 21.29 11.06 3.92
CA CYS A 32 21.30 12.29 4.71
C CYS A 32 19.89 12.71 5.14
N LEU A 33 18.87 12.55 4.28
CA LEU A 33 17.47 12.83 4.60
C LEU A 33 16.90 11.92 5.70
N MET A 34 17.40 10.69 5.83
CA MET A 34 16.97 9.77 6.90
C MET A 34 17.48 10.17 8.29
N ILE A 35 18.64 10.83 8.39
CA ILE A 35 19.26 11.20 9.68
C ILE A 35 18.31 12.02 10.58
N PRO A 36 17.71 13.14 10.14
CA PRO A 36 16.79 13.91 10.99
C PRO A 36 15.56 13.11 11.41
N VAL A 37 15.05 12.23 10.55
CA VAL A 37 13.91 11.35 10.87
C VAL A 37 14.31 10.34 11.96
N ILE A 38 15.50 9.74 11.86
CA ILE A 38 16.02 8.82 12.88
C ILE A 38 16.18 9.54 14.22
N VAL A 39 16.77 10.75 14.22
CA VAL A 39 16.94 11.56 15.44
C VAL A 39 15.59 11.90 16.08
N LEU A 40 14.58 12.23 15.28
CA LEU A 40 13.20 12.44 15.72
C LEU A 40 12.58 11.19 16.34
N CYS A 41 12.67 10.04 15.65
CA CYS A 41 12.15 8.77 16.14
C CYS A 41 12.78 8.37 17.49
N VAL A 42 14.10 8.51 17.63
CA VAL A 42 14.81 8.19 18.87
C VAL A 42 14.44 9.16 20.01
N ARG A 43 14.27 10.46 19.72
CA ARG A 43 13.86 11.45 20.73
C ARG A 43 12.41 11.27 21.19
N TRP A 44 11.52 10.81 20.32
CA TRP A 44 10.09 10.68 20.60
C TRP A 44 9.61 9.26 20.89
N GLN A 45 10.52 8.28 21.01
CA GLN A 45 10.17 6.89 21.33
C GLN A 45 9.31 6.75 22.60
N TRP A 46 9.54 7.61 23.61
CA TRP A 46 8.79 7.62 24.87
C TRP A 46 7.30 7.93 24.71
N ARG A 47 6.88 8.58 23.61
CA ARG A 47 5.47 8.92 23.34
C ARG A 47 4.63 7.67 23.04
N PHE A 48 5.25 6.62 22.52
CA PHE A 48 4.60 5.37 22.11
C PHE A 48 4.86 4.21 23.08
N SER A 49 5.36 4.49 24.28
CA SER A 49 5.47 3.47 25.33
C SER A 49 4.05 3.04 25.72
N THR A 50 3.60 1.93 25.15
CA THR A 50 2.39 1.25 25.56
C THR A 50 2.65 0.60 26.92
N ASN A 51 1.67 0.63 27.83
CA ASN A 51 1.74 -0.08 29.10
C ASN A 51 1.73 -1.59 28.84
N ALA A 52 2.88 -2.17 28.47
CA ALA A 52 3.04 -3.60 28.23
C ALA A 52 2.58 -4.43 29.44
N HIS A 53 2.75 -3.89 30.65
CA HIS A 53 2.33 -4.50 31.91
C HIS A 53 0.81 -4.74 32.03
N GLN A 54 -0.04 -3.98 31.34
CA GLN A 54 -1.49 -4.11 31.49
C GLN A 54 -2.08 -5.30 30.70
N TYR A 55 -1.33 -5.85 29.73
CA TYR A 55 -1.68 -7.08 29.01
C TYR A 55 -1.03 -8.33 29.60
N THR A 56 0.08 -8.18 30.33
CA THR A 56 0.80 -9.29 30.99
C THR A 56 -0.02 -9.91 32.13
N GLU A 57 -0.83 -9.14 32.85
CA GLU A 57 -1.64 -9.68 33.96
C GLU A 57 -2.96 -10.33 33.50
N LEU A 58 -3.55 -9.91 32.37
CA LEU A 58 -4.79 -10.51 31.85
C LEU A 58 -4.56 -11.86 31.13
N ASN A 59 -3.35 -12.09 30.60
CA ASN A 59 -2.98 -13.26 29.79
C ASN A 59 -1.91 -14.13 30.46
N ALA A 60 -1.87 -14.22 31.79
CA ALA A 60 -1.02 -15.17 32.51
C ALA A 60 -1.41 -16.66 32.28
N SER A 61 -2.05 -16.97 31.16
CA SER A 61 -2.09 -18.30 30.57
C SER A 61 -0.84 -18.42 29.69
N THR A 62 0.10 -19.26 30.08
CA THR A 62 1.32 -19.57 29.33
C THR A 62 0.95 -20.25 28.00
N THR A 63 0.49 -19.50 27.01
CA THR A 63 0.26 -20.02 25.66
C THR A 63 1.61 -20.24 24.99
N SER A 64 1.77 -21.40 24.36
CA SER A 64 2.94 -21.66 23.53
C SER A 64 2.87 -20.73 22.32
N LEU A 65 3.95 -19.98 22.05
CA LEU A 65 4.09 -19.14 20.85
C LEU A 65 3.70 -19.90 19.57
N ILE A 66 4.05 -21.19 19.51
CA ILE A 66 3.72 -22.06 18.38
C ILE A 66 2.20 -22.31 18.30
N GLY A 67 1.53 -22.42 19.44
CA GLY A 67 0.07 -22.50 19.53
C GLY A 67 -0.61 -21.24 18.99
N ASP A 68 -0.11 -20.06 19.38
CA ASP A 68 -0.66 -18.78 18.93
C ASP A 68 -0.43 -18.54 17.44
N ILE A 69 0.78 -18.83 16.95
CA ILE A 69 1.10 -18.79 15.52
C ILE A 69 0.18 -19.74 14.74
N LYS A 70 0.01 -20.98 15.22
CA LYS A 70 -0.87 -21.96 14.57
C LYS A 70 -2.32 -21.46 14.55
N GLN A 71 -2.81 -20.86 15.64
CA GLN A 71 -4.16 -20.33 15.72
C GLN A 71 -4.38 -19.20 14.71
N VAL A 72 -3.42 -18.28 14.57
CA VAL A 72 -3.48 -17.20 13.59
C VAL A 72 -3.42 -17.74 12.16
N LEU A 73 -2.51 -18.67 11.86
CA LEU A 73 -2.38 -19.30 10.54
C LEU A 73 -3.58 -20.17 10.16
N MET A 74 -4.29 -20.74 11.12
CA MET A 74 -5.53 -21.49 10.89
C MET A 74 -6.75 -20.57 10.74
N SER A 75 -6.62 -19.28 11.09
CA SER A 75 -7.71 -18.33 10.92
C SER A 75 -7.86 -17.94 9.44
N ARG A 76 -8.99 -18.33 8.85
CA ARG A 76 -9.31 -18.04 7.43
C ARG A 76 -9.22 -16.55 7.08
N PRO A 77 -9.69 -15.60 7.92
CA PRO A 77 -9.57 -14.17 7.63
C PRO A 77 -8.11 -13.71 7.51
N PHE A 78 -7.23 -14.15 8.42
CA PHE A 78 -5.81 -13.80 8.38
C PHE A 78 -5.15 -14.28 7.09
N VAL A 79 -5.33 -15.55 6.73
CA VAL A 79 -4.74 -16.13 5.51
C VAL A 79 -5.23 -15.40 4.26
N LEU A 80 -6.53 -15.09 4.17
CA LEU A 80 -7.09 -14.36 3.03
C LEU A 80 -6.56 -12.93 2.93
N ILE A 81 -6.41 -12.23 4.06
CA ILE A 81 -5.83 -10.89 4.10
C ILE A 81 -4.36 -10.93 3.67
N CYS A 82 -3.58 -11.89 4.20
CA CYS A 82 -2.18 -12.06 3.81
C CYS A 82 -2.04 -12.40 2.33
N LEU A 83 -2.85 -13.32 1.80
CA LEU A 83 -2.81 -13.71 0.40
C LEU A 83 -3.23 -12.55 -0.52
N GLY A 84 -4.29 -11.82 -0.16
CA GLY A 84 -4.72 -10.63 -0.89
C GLY A 84 -3.66 -9.53 -0.88
N SER A 85 -3.05 -9.27 0.27
CA SER A 85 -1.94 -8.33 0.40
C SER A 85 -0.74 -8.77 -0.43
N ALA A 86 -0.35 -10.05 -0.39
CA ALA A 86 0.75 -10.58 -1.19
C ALA A 86 0.48 -10.45 -2.71
N ALA A 87 -0.71 -10.80 -3.16
CA ALA A 87 -1.12 -10.66 -4.56
C ALA A 87 -1.09 -9.20 -5.01
N PHE A 88 -1.60 -8.28 -4.19
CA PHE A 88 -1.53 -6.84 -4.45
C PHE A 88 -0.08 -6.35 -4.57
N ASN A 89 0.80 -6.72 -3.62
CA ASN A 89 2.22 -6.37 -3.67
C ASN A 89 2.96 -6.95 -4.87
N PHE A 90 2.64 -8.18 -5.25
CA PHE A 90 3.19 -8.80 -6.45
C PHE A 90 2.83 -8.00 -7.70
N VAL A 91 1.56 -7.67 -7.88
CA VAL A 91 1.08 -6.94 -9.06
C VAL A 91 1.60 -5.50 -9.09
N ALA A 92 1.51 -4.78 -7.98
CA ALA A 92 1.98 -3.40 -7.91
C ALA A 92 3.51 -3.32 -8.03
N GLY A 93 4.26 -4.28 -7.48
CA GLY A 93 5.71 -4.40 -7.69
C GLY A 93 6.06 -4.73 -9.14
N GLY A 94 5.34 -5.66 -9.77
CA GLY A 94 5.50 -5.99 -11.18
C GLY A 94 5.25 -4.79 -12.09
N LEU A 95 4.19 -4.01 -11.85
CA LEU A 95 3.91 -2.76 -12.57
C LEU A 95 4.94 -1.67 -12.29
N ALA A 96 5.52 -1.60 -11.09
CA ALA A 96 6.56 -0.63 -10.81
C ALA A 96 7.84 -0.88 -11.62
N VAL A 97 8.19 -2.14 -11.85
CA VAL A 97 9.37 -2.55 -12.62
C VAL A 97 9.10 -2.54 -14.13
N HIS A 98 7.99 -3.15 -14.56
CA HIS A 98 7.69 -3.38 -15.97
C HIS A 98 6.73 -2.36 -16.58
N GLY A 99 5.99 -1.60 -15.77
CA GLY A 99 5.04 -0.59 -16.24
C GLY A 99 5.67 0.46 -17.16
N PRO A 100 6.85 1.04 -16.84
CA PRO A 100 7.50 1.99 -17.73
C PRO A 100 7.84 1.37 -19.09
N THR A 101 8.31 0.12 -19.10
CA THR A 101 8.63 -0.63 -20.32
C THR A 101 7.39 -0.86 -21.17
N ILE A 102 6.27 -1.30 -20.57
CA ILE A 102 4.99 -1.50 -21.27
C ILE A 102 4.52 -0.19 -21.92
N LEU A 103 4.58 0.92 -21.19
CA LEU A 103 4.18 2.23 -21.69
C LEU A 103 5.07 2.70 -22.84
N ARG A 104 6.38 2.47 -22.78
CA ARG A 104 7.33 2.93 -23.81
C ARG A 104 7.34 2.04 -25.05
N GLU A 105 7.39 0.72 -24.87
CA GLU A 105 7.60 -0.22 -25.97
C GLU A 105 6.28 -0.60 -26.65
N SER A 106 5.23 -0.90 -25.86
CA SER A 106 3.94 -1.35 -26.41
C SER A 106 3.02 -0.18 -26.76
N LEU A 107 3.06 0.91 -25.99
CA LEU A 107 2.17 2.06 -26.16
C LEU A 107 2.87 3.32 -26.72
N GLN A 108 4.16 3.21 -27.06
CA GLN A 108 4.97 4.28 -27.67
C GLN A 108 4.94 5.61 -26.88
N ALA A 109 4.74 5.54 -25.56
CA ALA A 109 4.75 6.71 -24.70
C ALA A 109 6.16 7.27 -24.53
N SER A 110 6.25 8.59 -24.31
CA SER A 110 7.52 9.21 -23.96
C SER A 110 8.02 8.71 -22.60
N GLN A 111 9.34 8.69 -22.41
CA GLN A 111 9.98 8.29 -21.15
C GLN A 111 9.44 9.10 -19.96
N ALA A 112 9.25 10.41 -20.14
CA ALA A 112 8.72 11.29 -19.11
C ALA A 112 7.29 10.88 -18.72
N VAL A 113 6.39 10.62 -19.68
CA VAL A 113 5.01 10.22 -19.40
C VAL A 113 4.96 8.84 -18.74
N ALA A 114 5.81 7.90 -19.17
CA ALA A 114 5.86 6.57 -18.59
C ALA A 114 6.27 6.59 -17.11
N THR A 115 7.35 7.30 -16.76
CA THR A 115 7.85 7.33 -15.38
C THR A 115 7.06 8.27 -14.48
N LEU A 116 6.77 9.50 -14.94
CA LEU A 116 6.02 10.49 -14.16
C LEU A 116 4.55 10.12 -14.05
N GLY A 117 3.93 9.61 -15.11
CA GLY A 117 2.52 9.22 -15.09
C GLY A 117 2.25 8.10 -14.09
N LEU A 118 3.08 7.06 -14.08
CA LEU A 118 2.99 5.97 -13.11
C LEU A 118 3.25 6.46 -11.67
N GLY A 119 4.30 7.27 -11.48
CA GLY A 119 4.68 7.79 -10.17
C GLY A 119 3.60 8.69 -9.57
N LEU A 120 3.16 9.69 -10.33
CA LEU A 120 2.13 10.64 -9.90
C LEU A 120 0.78 9.95 -9.67
N ALA A 121 0.37 9.03 -10.56
CA ALA A 121 -0.83 8.23 -10.36
C ALA A 121 -0.76 7.46 -9.04
N THR A 122 0.37 6.81 -8.75
CA THR A 122 0.55 6.02 -7.52
C THR A 122 0.51 6.88 -6.27
N VAL A 123 1.22 8.02 -6.25
CA VAL A 123 1.22 8.94 -5.11
C VAL A 123 -0.18 9.52 -4.87
N PHE A 124 -0.82 10.02 -5.93
CA PHE A 124 -2.14 10.64 -5.83
C PHE A 124 -3.22 9.64 -5.40
N THR A 125 -3.30 8.50 -6.08
CA THR A 125 -4.27 7.44 -5.74
C THR A 125 -3.98 6.85 -4.37
N GLY A 126 -2.73 6.90 -3.89
CA GLY A 126 -2.42 6.48 -2.55
C GLY A 126 -3.00 7.40 -1.49
N VAL A 127 -2.70 8.69 -1.56
CA VAL A 127 -3.26 9.67 -0.61
C VAL A 127 -4.78 9.66 -0.65
N VAL A 128 -5.37 9.75 -1.84
CA VAL A 128 -6.82 9.83 -2.03
C VAL A 128 -7.49 8.51 -1.67
N GLY A 129 -6.93 7.37 -2.10
CA GLY A 129 -7.50 6.04 -1.88
C GLY A 129 -7.55 5.67 -0.41
N THR A 130 -6.47 5.90 0.36
CA THR A 130 -6.47 5.61 1.80
C THR A 130 -7.47 6.48 2.55
N TYR A 131 -7.53 7.78 2.26
CA TYR A 131 -8.53 8.66 2.87
C TYR A 131 -9.96 8.22 2.52
N PHE A 132 -10.21 7.95 1.23
CA PHE A 132 -11.51 7.50 0.75
C PHE A 132 -11.94 6.16 1.38
N GLY A 133 -11.01 5.21 1.53
CA GLY A 133 -11.26 3.93 2.20
C GLY A 133 -11.66 4.09 3.66
N GLY A 134 -10.99 4.99 4.39
CA GLY A 134 -11.34 5.32 5.78
C GLY A 134 -12.73 5.94 5.89
N TRP A 135 -12.99 6.97 5.08
CA TRP A 135 -14.30 7.62 5.01
C TRP A 135 -15.43 6.64 4.65
N LEU A 136 -15.19 5.76 3.68
CA LEU A 136 -16.17 4.74 3.28
C LEU A 136 -16.41 3.73 4.41
N SER A 137 -15.35 3.32 5.11
CA SER A 137 -15.44 2.43 6.27
C SER A 137 -16.29 3.05 7.38
N ASP A 138 -16.05 4.32 7.71
CA ASP A 138 -16.80 5.01 8.76
C ASP A 138 -18.27 5.23 8.36
N LYS A 139 -18.52 5.52 7.08
CA LYS A 139 -19.89 5.68 6.56
C LYS A 139 -20.69 4.38 6.61
N VAL A 140 -20.08 3.23 6.26
CA VAL A 140 -20.75 1.92 6.25
C VAL A 140 -20.85 1.31 7.66
N ALA A 141 -19.92 1.63 8.56
CA ALA A 141 -20.02 1.24 9.97
C ALA A 141 -21.19 1.96 10.69
N GLY A 142 -21.55 3.18 10.26
CA GLY A 142 -22.68 3.91 10.83
C GLY A 142 -22.44 4.39 12.26
N LYS A 143 -23.52 4.67 13.00
CA LYS A 143 -23.47 5.23 14.37
C LYS A 143 -23.23 4.20 15.47
N ASP A 144 -23.15 2.91 15.15
CA ASP A 144 -23.08 1.81 16.12
C ASP A 144 -21.69 1.14 16.05
N PRO A 145 -20.70 1.61 16.83
CA PRO A 145 -19.28 1.35 16.60
C PRO A 145 -18.82 0.05 17.28
N SER A 146 -19.66 -0.99 17.32
CA SER A 146 -19.21 -2.26 17.88
C SER A 146 -18.07 -2.83 17.02
N ALA A 147 -17.05 -3.41 17.66
CA ALA A 147 -15.88 -3.96 16.99
C ALA A 147 -16.26 -5.01 15.92
N THR A 148 -17.29 -5.80 16.20
CA THR A 148 -17.82 -6.82 15.28
C THR A 148 -18.53 -6.23 14.05
N THR A 149 -19.26 -5.12 14.21
CA THR A 149 -19.90 -4.41 13.09
C THR A 149 -18.85 -3.75 12.20
N ARG A 150 -17.83 -3.12 12.78
CA ARG A 150 -16.73 -2.51 12.01
C ARG A 150 -15.90 -3.54 11.25
N ALA A 151 -15.56 -4.67 11.88
CA ALA A 151 -14.83 -5.75 11.22
C ALA A 151 -15.61 -6.37 10.04
N ARG A 152 -16.93 -6.58 10.17
CA ARG A 152 -17.78 -7.08 9.08
C ARG A 152 -17.93 -6.07 7.94
N SER A 153 -18.20 -4.82 8.26
CA SER A 153 -18.31 -3.74 7.27
C SER A 153 -16.99 -3.51 6.54
N GLY A 154 -15.87 -3.51 7.27
CA GLY A 154 -14.53 -3.36 6.70
C GLY A 154 -14.14 -4.52 5.80
N SER A 155 -14.48 -5.76 6.17
CA SER A 155 -14.27 -6.94 5.32
C SER A 155 -15.05 -6.85 4.01
N LYS A 156 -16.33 -6.45 4.06
CA LYS A 156 -17.16 -6.28 2.85
C LYS A 156 -16.59 -5.22 1.92
N ILE A 157 -16.24 -4.05 2.45
CA ILE A 157 -15.63 -2.96 1.65
C ILE A 157 -14.33 -3.44 1.02
N SER A 158 -13.47 -4.08 1.81
CA SER A 158 -12.17 -4.58 1.33
C SER A 158 -12.35 -5.60 0.20
N SER A 159 -13.32 -6.52 0.30
CA SER A 159 -13.61 -7.47 -0.77
C SER A 159 -14.10 -6.81 -2.06
N VAL A 160 -15.04 -5.85 -1.96
CA VAL A 160 -15.57 -5.15 -3.15
C VAL A 160 -14.48 -4.32 -3.81
N MET A 161 -13.72 -3.55 -3.04
CA MET A 161 -12.63 -2.72 -3.57
C MET A 161 -11.51 -3.58 -4.16
N SER A 162 -11.19 -4.73 -3.57
CA SER A 162 -10.22 -5.67 -4.14
C SER A 162 -10.70 -6.25 -5.48
N ALA A 163 -11.99 -6.56 -5.61
CA ALA A 163 -12.56 -7.06 -6.86
C ALA A 163 -12.52 -5.99 -7.97
N ILE A 164 -12.85 -4.73 -7.65
CA ILE A 164 -12.72 -3.60 -8.57
C ILE A 164 -11.24 -3.44 -8.97
N GLY A 165 -10.33 -3.46 -8.00
CA GLY A 165 -8.89 -3.36 -8.25
C GLY A 165 -8.38 -4.43 -9.21
N ALA A 166 -8.72 -5.70 -8.93
CA ALA A 166 -8.33 -6.83 -9.77
C ALA A 166 -8.87 -6.73 -11.20
N LEU A 167 -10.16 -6.36 -11.35
CA LEU A 167 -10.77 -6.18 -12.67
C LEU A 167 -10.11 -5.03 -13.43
N SER A 168 -9.91 -3.89 -12.79
CA SER A 168 -9.28 -2.72 -13.41
C SER A 168 -7.84 -3.02 -13.84
N ILE A 169 -7.06 -3.79 -13.07
CA ILE A 169 -5.74 -4.25 -13.52
C ILE A 169 -5.84 -5.20 -14.71
N ALA A 170 -6.77 -6.17 -14.70
CA ALA A 170 -6.93 -7.06 -15.84
C ALA A 170 -7.26 -6.29 -17.13
N LEU A 171 -8.03 -5.21 -17.02
CA LEU A 171 -8.34 -4.33 -18.15
C LEU A 171 -7.13 -3.52 -18.64
N THR A 172 -6.11 -3.26 -17.82
CA THR A 172 -4.87 -2.59 -18.31
C THR A 172 -4.18 -3.38 -19.41
N ALA A 173 -4.29 -4.72 -19.40
CA ALA A 173 -3.69 -5.57 -20.42
C ALA A 173 -4.35 -5.43 -21.80
N THR A 174 -5.58 -4.89 -21.88
CA THR A 174 -6.29 -4.66 -23.15
C THR A 174 -6.20 -3.21 -23.63
N ALA A 175 -5.55 -2.33 -22.86
CA ALA A 175 -5.41 -0.92 -23.19
C ALA A 175 -4.53 -0.72 -24.42
N LYS A 176 -5.06 -0.01 -25.43
CA LYS A 176 -4.32 0.38 -26.65
C LYS A 176 -3.80 1.82 -26.60
N SER A 177 -4.09 2.54 -25.51
CA SER A 177 -3.73 3.93 -25.33
C SER A 177 -3.04 4.11 -23.97
N THR A 178 -1.97 4.90 -23.96
CA THR A 178 -1.22 5.32 -22.77
C THR A 178 -2.12 5.86 -21.69
N TRP A 179 -3.08 6.73 -22.04
CA TRP A 179 -3.99 7.34 -21.08
C TRP A 179 -5.03 6.36 -20.56
N ALA A 180 -5.49 5.43 -21.39
CA ALA A 180 -6.38 4.36 -20.96
C ALA A 180 -5.69 3.41 -19.96
N PHE A 181 -4.43 3.06 -20.23
CA PHE A 181 -3.60 2.27 -19.32
C PHE A 181 -3.42 2.98 -17.97
N LEU A 182 -2.99 4.25 -17.99
CA LEU A 182 -2.79 5.04 -16.77
C LEU A 182 -4.09 5.22 -15.97
N LEU A 183 -5.22 5.42 -16.63
CA LEU A 183 -6.51 5.57 -15.97
C LEU A 183 -6.96 4.26 -15.32
N MET A 184 -6.93 3.13 -16.03
CA MET A 184 -7.32 1.83 -15.49
C MET A 184 -6.41 1.41 -14.33
N MET A 185 -5.10 1.64 -14.47
CA MET A 185 -4.15 1.41 -13.39
C MET A 185 -4.42 2.33 -12.19
N SER A 186 -4.76 3.60 -12.42
CA SER A 186 -5.09 4.54 -11.34
C SER A 186 -6.34 4.12 -10.57
N VAL A 187 -7.38 3.65 -11.28
CA VAL A 187 -8.59 3.10 -10.65
C VAL A 187 -8.23 1.87 -9.81
N ALA A 188 -7.37 0.99 -10.34
CA ALA A 188 -6.95 -0.18 -9.62
C ALA A 188 -6.14 0.13 -8.35
N LEU A 189 -5.20 1.07 -8.44
CA LEU A 189 -4.41 1.53 -7.29
C LEU A 189 -5.31 2.20 -6.25
N LEU A 190 -6.22 3.09 -6.67
CA LEU A 190 -7.17 3.75 -5.77
C LEU A 190 -8.04 2.74 -5.03
N ALA A 191 -8.60 1.76 -5.73
CA ALA A 191 -9.42 0.72 -5.11
C ALA A 191 -8.59 -0.14 -4.14
N SER A 192 -7.36 -0.52 -4.53
CA SER A 192 -6.47 -1.30 -3.66
C SER A 192 -6.06 -0.52 -2.42
N PHE A 193 -5.79 0.78 -2.55
CA PHE A 193 -5.45 1.64 -1.44
C PHE A 193 -6.63 1.96 -0.52
N ALA A 194 -7.85 1.98 -1.06
CA ALA A 194 -9.07 2.08 -0.25
C ALA A 194 -9.29 0.87 0.67
N THR A 195 -8.61 -0.27 0.47
CA THR A 195 -8.67 -1.43 1.37
C THR A 195 -7.81 -1.26 2.63
N THR A 196 -6.85 -0.33 2.63
CA THR A 196 -5.85 -0.21 3.72
C THR A 196 -6.43 0.25 5.05
N ALA A 197 -7.40 1.16 5.04
CA ALA A 197 -8.07 1.61 6.27
C ALA A 197 -9.10 0.58 6.79
N PRO A 198 -10.01 0.02 5.97
CA PRO A 198 -10.99 -0.97 6.44
C PRO A 198 -10.39 -2.29 6.94
N SER A 199 -9.24 -2.71 6.41
CA SER A 199 -8.55 -3.93 6.87
C SER A 199 -7.86 -3.78 8.23
N ASN A 200 -7.67 -2.55 8.71
CA ASN A 200 -7.01 -2.24 9.98
C ASN A 200 -7.99 -1.93 11.12
N VAL A 201 -9.28 -2.20 10.94
CA VAL A 201 -10.35 -1.97 11.94
C VAL A 201 -10.76 -3.27 12.67
N GLY A 202 -9.93 -4.32 12.56
CA GLY A 202 -10.12 -5.62 13.20
C GLY A 202 -9.41 -5.74 14.53
#